data_AF-A0A662BIJ5-F1
#
_entry.id   AF-A0A662BIJ5-F1
#
_cell.length_a   1.000
_cell.length_b   1.000
_cell.length_c   1.000
_cell.angle_alpha   90.00
_cell.angle_beta   90.00
_cell.angle_gamma   90.00
#
_symmetry.space_group_name_H-M   'P 1'
#
loop_
_entity.id
_entity.type
_entity.pdbx_description
1 polymer ?
#
loop_
_entity_poly.entity_id
_entity_poly.type
_entity_poly.pdbx_seq_one_letter_code
_entity_poly.pdbx_strand_id
1 'polypeptide(L)'
;MIFEIVGSRVIAPYFGTSIYVWTSLIGVILGSLSAGYWLGGRLADKDPGFKALSRIILAAAIFIILATMLKGPVLAYLSEAFTDMIMRTLLAAIILFAPASLFLGMVSPYAVRLKLKTISSSGKTVGNLYAISTVGSILGTFLAGFVLIPFIGTTIILYIIAGTLVAVALSLGFKYLSKGDLAMVILVLMVSGYDIYTLNSSEKQIIEADTQYNHVQIFEMEYWISGAPIKVMKVNDEYSSAMFPDNDSLVYEYAWFYQLAEHFKPDFGKTLLIGGAAYSYPKYYLGKYPAAYIDVVEIDPGLTELAREHFRLQDNPRLRIFHEDGRTFLNNSPEKYDVILGDAFKSLMSIPFQLTTREAARRKYDMLEQDGIVIVNIIASMEGPASEFLHAEYVTYREVFPQVYIFACHDPEDPGLLQSISLIALKSAETPLFSSTDPLLSSLLDHRIELEISPDAMILTDDYAPVEYFTRKAI
;
A
#
# COMPACT_ATOMS: atom_id res chain seq x y z
N MET A 1 2.03 10.78 -17.54
CA MET A 1 2.98 10.22 -16.57
C MET A 1 2.80 10.75 -15.15
N ILE A 2 3.09 12.02 -14.80
CA ILE A 2 2.96 12.46 -13.38
C ILE A 2 1.54 12.18 -12.84
N PHE A 3 0.50 12.57 -13.58
CA PHE A 3 -0.90 12.31 -13.22
C PHE A 3 -1.22 10.81 -13.04
N GLU A 4 -0.60 9.95 -13.83
CA GLU A 4 -0.77 8.49 -13.78
C GLU A 4 -0.06 7.88 -12.56
N ILE A 5 1.18 8.30 -12.28
CA ILE A 5 1.94 7.86 -11.11
C ILE A 5 1.30 8.34 -9.81
N VAL A 6 0.77 9.57 -9.77
CA VAL A 6 0.03 10.09 -8.61
C VAL A 6 -1.31 9.39 -8.44
N GLY A 7 -1.92 8.91 -9.54
CA GLY A 7 -3.22 8.25 -9.50
C GLY A 7 -3.25 7.00 -8.63
N SER A 8 -2.18 6.20 -8.64
CA SER A 8 -2.12 5.01 -7.78
C SER A 8 -2.06 5.38 -6.31
N ARG A 9 -1.39 6.49 -5.97
CA ARG A 9 -1.34 7.03 -4.61
C ARG A 9 -2.64 7.69 -4.15
N VAL A 10 -3.44 8.21 -5.08
CA VAL A 10 -4.77 8.75 -4.77
C VAL A 10 -5.76 7.64 -4.43
N ILE A 11 -5.66 6.50 -5.11
CA ILE A 11 -6.57 5.36 -4.91
C ILE A 11 -6.12 4.50 -3.72
N ALA A 12 -4.80 4.40 -3.49
CA ALA A 12 -4.21 3.53 -2.47
C ALA A 12 -4.80 3.64 -1.08
N PRO A 13 -5.16 4.83 -0.55
CA PRO A 13 -5.81 4.91 0.74
C PRO A 13 -7.07 4.06 0.80
N TYR A 14 -7.94 4.05 -0.21
CA TYR A 14 -9.23 3.36 -0.08
C TYR A 14 -9.20 1.90 -0.49
N PHE A 15 -8.37 1.55 -1.48
CA PHE A 15 -8.39 0.20 -2.09
C PHE A 15 -7.05 -0.52 -2.00
N GLY A 16 -6.06 0.07 -1.31
CA GLY A 16 -4.72 -0.47 -1.17
C GLY A 16 -3.88 -0.40 -2.46
N THR A 17 -2.78 -1.15 -2.50
CA THR A 17 -1.75 -1.08 -3.57
C THR A 17 -1.65 -2.37 -4.41
N SER A 18 -2.74 -3.15 -4.46
CA SER A 18 -2.80 -4.43 -5.17
C SER A 18 -2.55 -4.32 -6.68
N ILE A 19 -2.18 -5.42 -7.32
CA ILE A 19 -2.03 -5.54 -8.77
C ILE A 19 -3.31 -5.17 -9.51
N TYR A 20 -4.48 -5.37 -8.89
CA TYR A 20 -5.76 -4.99 -9.45
C TYR A 20 -5.91 -3.47 -9.54
N VAL A 21 -5.48 -2.73 -8.52
CA VAL A 21 -5.46 -1.26 -8.52
C VAL A 21 -4.58 -0.75 -9.65
N TRP A 22 -3.35 -1.26 -9.75
CA TRP A 22 -2.41 -0.88 -10.80
C TRP A 22 -2.91 -1.24 -12.21
N THR A 23 -3.45 -2.44 -12.38
CA THR A 23 -3.97 -2.92 -13.66
C THR A 23 -5.16 -2.08 -14.12
N SER A 24 -6.13 -1.82 -13.23
CA SER A 24 -7.28 -0.96 -13.51
C SER A 24 -6.83 0.46 -13.88
N LEU A 25 -5.91 1.05 -13.12
CA LEU A 25 -5.44 2.42 -13.35
C LEU A 25 -4.69 2.55 -14.68
N ILE A 26 -3.69 1.70 -14.93
CA ILE A 26 -2.91 1.72 -16.17
C ILE A 26 -3.82 1.43 -17.36
N GLY A 27 -4.66 0.39 -17.28
CA GLY A 27 -5.57 0.00 -18.34
C GLY A 27 -6.53 1.13 -18.74
N VAL A 28 -7.14 1.79 -17.75
CA VAL A 28 -8.06 2.91 -18.00
C VAL A 28 -7.34 4.13 -18.54
N ILE A 29 -6.18 4.49 -18.00
CA ILE A 29 -5.42 5.65 -18.46
C ILE A 29 -4.93 5.45 -19.89
N LEU A 30 -4.32 4.30 -20.21
CA LEU A 30 -3.88 3.97 -21.56
C LEU A 30 -5.06 3.88 -22.55
N GLY A 31 -6.16 3.25 -22.14
CA GLY A 31 -7.39 3.21 -22.94
C GLY A 31 -7.95 4.60 -23.23
N SER A 32 -7.96 5.47 -22.23
CA SER A 32 -8.42 6.87 -22.35
C SER A 32 -7.49 7.71 -23.21
N LEU A 33 -6.17 7.55 -23.05
CA LEU A 33 -5.17 8.19 -23.91
C LEU A 33 -5.33 7.74 -25.36
N SER A 34 -5.55 6.45 -25.61
CA SER A 34 -5.81 5.91 -26.95
C SER A 34 -7.07 6.51 -27.59
N ALA A 35 -8.17 6.57 -26.84
CA ALA A 35 -9.39 7.25 -27.28
C ALA A 35 -9.12 8.75 -27.55
N GLY A 36 -8.33 9.40 -26.69
CA GLY A 36 -7.88 10.77 -26.84
C GLY A 36 -7.05 10.99 -28.10
N TYR A 37 -6.11 10.09 -28.42
CA TYR A 37 -5.31 10.16 -29.64
C TYR A 37 -6.20 10.13 -30.89
N TRP A 38 -7.17 9.21 -30.90
CA TRP A 38 -8.10 9.05 -32.01
C TRP A 38 -9.06 10.24 -32.17
N LEU A 39 -9.71 10.68 -31.09
CA LEU A 39 -10.61 11.83 -31.11
C LEU A 39 -9.86 13.14 -31.41
N GLY A 40 -8.68 13.32 -30.81
CA GLY A 40 -7.82 14.49 -31.01
C GLY A 40 -7.36 14.62 -32.45
N GLY A 41 -6.95 13.52 -33.09
CA GLY A 41 -6.63 13.50 -34.52
C GLY A 41 -7.81 13.91 -35.39
N ARG A 42 -9.00 13.33 -35.15
CA ARG A 42 -10.23 13.68 -35.90
C ARG A 42 -10.64 15.14 -35.72
N LEU A 43 -10.53 15.68 -34.51
CA LEU A 43 -10.84 17.08 -34.22
C LEU A 43 -9.82 18.02 -34.86
N ALA A 44 -8.54 17.65 -34.85
CA ALA A 44 -7.48 18.44 -35.45
C ALA A 44 -7.62 18.53 -36.97
N ASP A 45 -8.13 17.49 -37.64
CA ASP A 45 -8.40 17.56 -39.07
C ASP A 45 -9.56 18.49 -39.42
N LYS A 46 -10.55 18.63 -38.53
CA LYS A 46 -11.74 19.47 -38.74
C LYS A 46 -11.51 20.95 -38.42
N ASP A 47 -10.83 21.26 -37.31
CA ASP A 47 -10.62 22.64 -36.85
C ASP A 47 -9.17 22.85 -36.35
N PRO A 48 -8.15 22.83 -37.22
CA PRO A 48 -6.75 22.97 -36.80
C PRO A 48 -6.44 24.40 -36.32
N GLY A 49 -6.77 24.71 -35.06
CA GLY A 49 -6.52 26.01 -34.44
C GLY A 49 -5.95 25.95 -33.03
N PHE A 50 -5.09 26.93 -32.69
CA PHE A 50 -4.57 27.11 -31.32
C PHE A 50 -5.67 27.33 -30.28
N LYS A 51 -6.83 27.89 -30.69
CA LYS A 51 -8.01 28.05 -29.84
C LYS A 51 -8.54 26.69 -29.36
N ALA A 52 -8.69 25.73 -30.26
CA ALA A 52 -9.21 24.42 -29.92
C ALA A 52 -8.20 23.60 -29.09
N LEU A 53 -6.90 23.68 -29.43
CA LEU A 53 -5.85 23.08 -28.59
C LEU A 53 -5.83 23.67 -27.16
N SER A 54 -5.94 24.99 -27.03
CA SER A 54 -6.03 25.66 -25.73
C SER A 54 -7.22 25.15 -24.91
N ARG A 55 -8.40 24.98 -25.53
CA ARG A 55 -9.59 24.42 -24.86
C ARG A 55 -9.43 22.97 -24.43
N ILE A 56 -8.76 22.14 -25.24
CA ILE A 56 -8.44 20.75 -24.89
C ILE A 56 -7.56 20.70 -23.63
N ILE A 57 -6.50 21.50 -23.60
CA ILE A 57 -5.58 21.58 -22.46
C ILE A 57 -6.30 22.12 -21.21
N LEU A 58 -7.17 23.13 -21.39
CA LEU A 58 -7.97 23.67 -20.29
C LEU A 58 -8.97 22.64 -19.74
N ALA A 59 -9.63 21.87 -20.61
CA ALA A 59 -10.51 20.78 -20.19
C ALA A 59 -9.74 19.71 -19.39
N ALA A 60 -8.55 19.32 -19.82
CA ALA A 60 -7.70 18.41 -19.05
C ALA A 60 -7.41 18.97 -17.65
N ALA A 61 -7.05 20.25 -17.53
CA ALA A 61 -6.79 20.88 -16.23
C ALA A 61 -8.02 20.88 -15.31
N ILE A 62 -9.21 21.19 -15.85
CA ILE A 62 -10.47 21.20 -15.10
C ILE A 62 -10.78 19.81 -14.57
N PHE A 63 -10.67 18.77 -15.41
CA PHE A 63 -10.95 17.40 -14.98
C PHE A 63 -9.94 16.89 -13.95
N ILE A 64 -8.68 17.32 -13.99
CA ILE A 64 -7.71 17.00 -12.92
C ILE A 64 -8.13 17.65 -11.60
N ILE A 65 -8.61 18.90 -11.61
CA ILE A 65 -9.07 19.57 -10.39
C ILE A 65 -10.34 18.90 -9.86
N LEU A 66 -11.31 18.60 -10.72
CA LEU A 66 -12.51 17.86 -10.34
C LEU A 66 -12.15 16.50 -9.72
N ALA A 67 -11.21 15.75 -10.32
CA ALA A 67 -10.74 14.49 -9.77
C ALA A 67 -10.07 14.69 -8.39
N THR A 68 -9.28 15.75 -8.23
CA THR A 68 -8.59 16.08 -6.96
C THR A 68 -9.59 16.38 -5.84
N MET A 69 -10.68 17.09 -6.15
CA MET A 69 -11.72 17.45 -5.18
C MET A 69 -12.67 16.29 -4.87
N LEU A 70 -13.04 15.52 -5.89
CA LEU A 70 -14.04 14.45 -5.77
C LEU A 70 -13.45 13.14 -5.28
N LYS A 71 -12.11 12.98 -5.24
CA LYS A 71 -11.46 11.71 -4.86
C LYS A 71 -11.99 11.16 -3.54
N GLY A 72 -12.09 11.97 -2.47
CA GLY A 72 -12.52 11.49 -1.15
C GLY A 72 -13.94 10.93 -1.16
N PRO A 73 -14.95 11.75 -1.51
CA PRO A 73 -16.35 11.29 -1.56
C PRO A 73 -16.58 10.14 -2.55
N VAL A 74 -15.93 10.17 -3.73
CA VAL A 74 -16.08 9.11 -4.74
C VAL A 74 -15.48 7.80 -4.25
N LEU A 75 -14.26 7.84 -3.71
CA LEU A 75 -13.58 6.62 -3.25
C LEU A 75 -14.27 6.03 -2.01
N ALA A 76 -14.71 6.86 -1.07
CA ALA A 76 -15.49 6.42 0.09
C ALA A 76 -16.79 5.73 -0.34
N TYR A 77 -17.57 6.37 -1.22
CA TYR A 77 -18.81 5.80 -1.74
C TYR A 77 -18.57 4.47 -2.47
N LEU A 78 -17.54 4.39 -3.32
CA LEU A 78 -17.21 3.17 -4.05
C LEU A 78 -16.71 2.05 -3.13
N SER A 79 -16.05 2.38 -2.02
CA SER A 79 -15.62 1.41 -1.00
C SER A 79 -16.82 0.75 -0.33
N GLU A 80 -17.86 1.54 -0.01
CA GLU A 80 -19.09 1.04 0.63
C GLU A 80 -20.05 0.35 -0.35
N ALA A 81 -20.18 0.89 -1.57
CA ALA A 81 -21.18 0.42 -2.54
C ALA A 81 -20.78 -0.90 -3.22
N PHE A 82 -19.49 -1.26 -3.24
CA PHE A 82 -18.99 -2.42 -3.98
C PHE A 82 -17.98 -3.22 -3.17
N THR A 83 -18.29 -4.50 -2.92
CA THR A 83 -17.38 -5.44 -2.27
C THR A 83 -16.25 -5.88 -3.21
N ASP A 84 -16.56 -6.13 -4.49
CA ASP A 84 -15.58 -6.62 -5.46
C ASP A 84 -14.47 -5.58 -5.75
N MET A 85 -13.23 -5.97 -5.43
CA MET A 85 -12.06 -5.10 -5.57
C MET A 85 -11.78 -4.68 -7.02
N ILE A 86 -12.04 -5.53 -8.02
CA ILE A 86 -11.81 -5.16 -9.43
C ILE A 86 -12.82 -4.08 -9.83
N MET A 87 -14.09 -4.26 -9.50
CA MET A 87 -15.14 -3.34 -9.87
C MET A 87 -14.94 -1.96 -9.25
N ARG A 88 -14.66 -1.86 -7.93
CA ARG A 88 -14.45 -0.56 -7.27
C ARG A 88 -13.21 0.17 -7.78
N THR A 89 -12.11 -0.54 -8.02
CA THR A 89 -10.86 0.05 -8.54
C THR A 89 -11.01 0.50 -9.99
N LEU A 90 -11.70 -0.29 -10.83
CA LEU A 90 -11.97 0.05 -12.22
C LEU A 90 -12.89 1.27 -12.33
N LEU A 91 -13.97 1.31 -11.56
CA LEU A 91 -14.89 2.46 -11.54
C LEU A 91 -14.21 3.73 -11.04
N ALA A 92 -13.38 3.64 -10.00
CA ALA A 92 -12.60 4.80 -9.53
C ALA A 92 -11.63 5.30 -10.58
N ALA A 93 -10.90 4.39 -11.25
CA ALA A 93 -10.01 4.75 -12.36
C ALA A 93 -10.78 5.45 -13.49
N ILE A 94 -11.97 4.94 -13.85
CA ILE A 94 -12.83 5.52 -14.89
C ILE A 94 -13.33 6.91 -14.48
N ILE A 95 -13.88 7.05 -13.27
CA ILE A 95 -14.52 8.31 -12.85
C ILE A 95 -13.48 9.42 -12.66
N LEU A 96 -12.36 9.10 -12.00
CA LEU A 96 -11.38 10.11 -11.59
C LEU A 96 -10.31 10.37 -12.65
N PHE A 97 -9.87 9.36 -13.41
CA PHE A 97 -8.69 9.49 -14.26
C PHE A 97 -8.98 9.46 -15.77
N ALA A 98 -10.04 8.78 -16.21
CA ALA A 98 -10.36 8.68 -17.63
C ALA A 98 -10.63 10.02 -18.32
N PRO A 99 -11.45 10.95 -17.75
CA PRO A 99 -11.78 12.21 -18.43
C PRO A 99 -10.53 13.07 -18.69
N ALA A 100 -9.72 13.31 -17.66
CA ALA A 100 -8.48 14.06 -17.78
C ALA A 100 -7.50 13.41 -18.76
N SER A 101 -7.32 12.08 -18.67
CA SER A 101 -6.42 11.32 -19.54
C SER A 101 -6.84 11.37 -21.00
N LEU A 102 -8.15 11.33 -21.28
CA LEU A 102 -8.68 11.48 -22.62
C LEU A 102 -8.31 12.83 -23.24
N PHE A 103 -8.48 13.94 -22.52
CA PHE A 103 -8.09 15.27 -23.01
C PHE A 103 -6.58 15.43 -23.13
N LEU A 104 -5.79 14.88 -22.20
CA LEU A 104 -4.33 14.84 -22.31
C LEU A 104 -3.88 14.06 -23.55
N GLY A 105 -4.55 12.95 -23.87
CA GLY A 105 -4.29 12.16 -25.08
C GLY A 105 -4.52 12.96 -26.35
N MET A 106 -5.52 13.84 -26.39
CA MET A 106 -5.80 14.64 -27.58
C MET A 106 -4.67 15.61 -27.96
N VAL A 107 -3.81 16.03 -27.01
CA VAL A 107 -2.81 17.10 -27.22
C VAL A 107 -1.79 16.75 -28.30
N SER A 108 -1.22 15.55 -28.27
CA SER A 108 -0.14 15.14 -29.18
C SER A 108 -0.54 15.14 -30.67
N PRO A 109 -1.61 14.44 -31.11
CA PRO A 109 -2.02 14.47 -32.52
C PRO A 109 -2.47 15.87 -32.96
N TYR A 110 -3.03 16.68 -32.05
CA TYR A 110 -3.40 18.06 -32.36
C TYR A 110 -2.17 18.95 -32.62
N ALA A 111 -1.16 18.84 -31.77
CA ALA A 111 0.10 19.57 -31.92
C ALA A 111 0.85 19.16 -33.20
N VAL A 112 0.81 17.85 -33.53
CA VAL A 112 1.31 17.33 -34.81
C VAL A 112 0.59 18.04 -35.97
N ARG A 113 -0.74 18.02 -36.01
CA ARG A 113 -1.52 18.63 -37.09
C ARG A 113 -1.26 20.12 -37.26
N LEU A 114 -1.14 20.89 -36.17
CA LEU A 114 -0.82 22.33 -36.22
C LEU A 114 0.59 22.62 -36.79
N LYS A 115 1.53 21.69 -36.62
CA LYS A 115 2.93 21.85 -37.07
C LYS A 115 3.16 21.28 -38.47
N LEU A 116 2.32 20.36 -38.93
CA LEU A 116 2.37 19.78 -40.26
C LEU A 116 2.00 20.84 -41.33
N LYS A 117 3.02 21.29 -42.08
CA LYS A 117 2.86 22.24 -43.20
C LYS A 117 2.98 21.58 -44.58
N THR A 118 3.72 20.47 -44.70
CA THR A 118 3.96 19.74 -45.95
C THR A 118 4.08 18.24 -45.72
N ILE A 119 3.66 17.44 -46.70
CA ILE A 119 3.68 15.97 -46.63
C ILE A 119 5.12 15.43 -46.51
N SER A 120 6.09 16.09 -47.16
CA SER A 120 7.50 15.69 -47.16
C SER A 120 8.20 15.82 -45.80
N SER A 121 7.69 16.67 -44.90
CA SER A 121 8.24 16.86 -43.55
C SER A 121 7.43 16.15 -42.46
N SER A 122 6.44 15.36 -42.85
CA SER A 122 5.47 14.75 -41.94
C SER A 122 6.12 13.76 -40.97
N GLY A 123 6.89 12.81 -41.48
CA GLY A 123 7.59 11.81 -40.66
C GLY A 123 8.52 12.44 -39.63
N LYS A 124 9.32 13.45 -40.02
CA LYS A 124 10.23 14.17 -39.11
C LYS A 124 9.47 14.95 -38.03
N THR A 125 8.35 15.58 -38.39
CA THR A 125 7.54 16.38 -37.45
C THR A 125 6.89 15.50 -36.40
N VAL A 126 6.29 14.40 -36.84
CA VAL A 126 5.67 13.38 -36.00
C VAL A 126 6.74 12.77 -35.08
N GLY A 127 7.84 12.26 -35.65
CA GLY A 127 8.91 11.61 -34.90
C GLY A 127 9.54 12.53 -33.83
N ASN A 128 9.80 13.80 -34.17
CA ASN A 128 10.35 14.75 -33.20
C ASN A 128 9.38 15.04 -32.04
N LEU A 129 8.08 15.18 -32.32
CA LEU A 129 7.08 15.41 -31.28
C LEU A 129 6.93 14.18 -30.36
N TYR A 130 6.95 12.98 -30.93
CA TYR A 130 6.97 11.75 -30.14
C TYR A 130 8.22 11.66 -29.27
N ALA A 131 9.41 11.93 -29.81
CA ALA A 131 10.65 11.91 -29.04
C ALA A 131 10.62 12.88 -27.85
N ILE A 132 10.18 14.13 -28.07
CA ILE A 132 10.03 15.12 -26.99
C ILE A 132 9.01 14.64 -25.95
N SER A 133 7.88 14.09 -26.39
CA SER A 133 6.85 13.56 -25.49
C SER A 133 7.38 12.39 -24.65
N THR A 134 8.13 11.46 -25.24
CA THR A 134 8.73 10.32 -24.54
C THR A 134 9.76 10.78 -23.51
N VAL A 135 10.66 11.70 -23.87
CA VAL A 135 11.64 12.26 -22.93
C VAL A 135 10.94 12.96 -21.78
N GLY A 136 9.94 13.79 -22.07
CA GLY A 136 9.14 14.47 -21.03
C GLY A 136 8.39 13.49 -20.12
N SER A 137 7.87 12.40 -20.68
CA SER A 137 7.22 11.32 -19.93
C SER A 137 8.18 10.60 -19.00
N ILE A 138 9.40 10.25 -19.46
CA ILE A 138 10.44 9.62 -18.64
C ILE A 138 10.85 10.52 -17.49
N LEU A 139 11.17 11.80 -17.79
CA LEU A 139 11.52 12.79 -16.76
C LEU A 139 10.38 12.99 -15.77
N GLY A 140 9.14 13.07 -16.26
CA GLY A 140 7.95 13.17 -15.42
C GLY A 140 7.78 11.95 -14.50
N THR A 141 8.03 10.73 -14.97
CA THR A 141 7.96 9.52 -14.14
C THR A 141 8.98 9.55 -13.00
N PHE A 142 10.25 9.86 -13.29
CA PHE A 142 11.28 9.95 -12.25
C PHE A 142 11.04 11.13 -11.30
N LEU A 143 10.65 12.29 -11.83
CA LEU A 143 10.33 13.46 -11.02
C LEU A 143 9.15 13.17 -10.09
N ALA A 144 8.09 12.52 -10.57
CA ALA A 144 6.95 12.13 -9.74
C ALA A 144 7.36 11.17 -8.62
N GLY A 145 7.99 10.04 -8.98
CA GLY A 145 8.28 8.95 -8.04
C GLY A 145 9.40 9.24 -7.05
N PHE A 146 10.47 9.92 -7.48
CA PHE A 146 11.67 10.11 -6.65
C PHE A 146 11.72 11.47 -5.95
N VAL A 147 10.92 12.46 -6.36
CA VAL A 147 11.05 13.84 -5.86
C VAL A 147 9.72 14.47 -5.48
N LEU A 148 8.66 14.38 -6.29
CA LEU A 148 7.44 15.10 -5.97
C LEU A 148 6.63 14.39 -4.87
N ILE A 149 6.36 13.10 -5.04
CA ILE A 149 5.53 12.34 -4.09
C ILE A 149 6.11 12.38 -2.66
N PRO A 150 7.42 12.12 -2.44
CA PRO A 150 7.97 12.09 -1.09
C PRO A 150 8.00 13.45 -0.37
N PHE A 151 8.00 14.57 -1.10
CA PHE A 151 8.29 15.90 -0.51
C PHE A 151 7.09 16.85 -0.44
N ILE A 152 6.12 16.73 -1.35
CA ILE A 152 5.00 17.69 -1.42
C ILE A 152 3.61 17.01 -1.40
N GLY A 153 3.55 15.69 -1.35
CA GLY A 153 2.29 14.95 -1.25
C GLY A 153 1.44 14.95 -2.52
N THR A 154 0.46 14.06 -2.60
CA THR A 154 -0.27 13.78 -3.85
C THR A 154 -1.19 14.93 -4.29
N THR A 155 -1.92 15.52 -3.33
CA THR A 155 -2.91 16.58 -3.60
C THR A 155 -2.26 17.82 -4.20
N ILE A 156 -1.15 18.28 -3.62
CA ILE A 156 -0.43 19.47 -4.10
C ILE A 156 0.12 19.24 -5.51
N ILE A 157 0.62 18.04 -5.81
CA ILE A 157 1.09 17.68 -7.15
C ILE A 157 -0.02 17.82 -8.19
N LEU A 158 -1.23 17.32 -7.89
CA LEU A 158 -2.36 17.44 -8.81
C LEU A 158 -2.73 18.90 -9.08
N TYR A 159 -2.73 19.75 -8.06
CA TYR A 159 -2.95 21.19 -8.22
C TYR A 159 -1.84 21.87 -9.03
N ILE A 160 -0.57 21.48 -8.84
CA ILE A 160 0.56 21.99 -9.65
C ILE A 160 0.42 21.58 -11.11
N ILE A 161 0.05 20.32 -11.40
CA ILE A 161 -0.18 19.85 -12.77
C ILE A 161 -1.31 20.66 -13.41
N ALA A 162 -2.44 20.78 -12.73
CA ALA A 162 -3.59 21.51 -13.25
C ALA A 162 -3.25 23.00 -13.47
N GLY A 163 -2.58 23.65 -12.52
CA GLY A 163 -2.12 25.04 -12.65
C GLY A 163 -1.16 25.23 -13.82
N THR A 164 -0.25 24.28 -14.05
CA THR A 164 0.65 24.29 -15.22
C THR A 164 -0.12 24.17 -16.52
N LEU A 165 -1.11 23.26 -16.60
CA LEU A 165 -1.96 23.11 -17.78
C LEU A 165 -2.82 24.36 -18.04
N VAL A 166 -3.38 24.99 -16.99
CA VAL A 166 -4.08 26.27 -17.12
C VAL A 166 -3.13 27.33 -17.67
N ALA A 167 -1.92 27.49 -17.12
CA ALA A 167 -0.95 28.46 -17.61
C ALA A 167 -0.60 28.24 -19.09
N VAL A 168 -0.38 26.98 -19.50
CA VAL A 168 -0.14 26.62 -20.90
C VAL A 168 -1.36 26.96 -21.77
N ALA A 169 -2.57 26.58 -21.34
CA ALA A 169 -3.79 26.87 -22.08
C ALA A 169 -4.00 28.38 -22.27
N LEU A 170 -3.80 29.18 -21.23
CA LEU A 170 -3.85 30.64 -21.30
C LEU A 170 -2.78 31.19 -22.25
N SER A 171 -1.53 30.72 -22.17
CA SER A 171 -0.45 31.20 -23.05
C SER A 171 -0.73 30.97 -24.55
N LEU A 172 -1.35 29.84 -24.90
CA LEU A 172 -1.69 29.49 -26.28
C LEU A 172 -2.98 30.18 -26.76
N GLY A 173 -3.87 30.52 -25.84
CA GLY A 173 -5.27 30.81 -26.16
C GLY A 173 -5.87 32.07 -25.55
N PHE A 174 -5.11 32.89 -24.81
CA PHE A 174 -5.66 34.00 -24.00
C PHE A 174 -6.60 34.92 -24.78
N LYS A 175 -6.22 35.28 -26.01
CA LYS A 175 -6.99 36.16 -26.89
C LYS A 175 -8.29 35.53 -27.41
N TYR A 176 -8.46 34.23 -27.24
CA TYR A 176 -9.58 33.43 -27.75
C TYR A 176 -10.51 32.91 -26.64
N LEU A 177 -10.21 33.22 -25.37
CA LEU A 177 -11.05 32.85 -24.24
C LEU A 177 -12.30 33.71 -24.21
N SER A 178 -13.45 33.06 -24.06
CA SER A 178 -14.71 33.74 -23.79
C SER A 178 -14.76 34.22 -22.33
N LYS A 179 -15.68 35.15 -22.02
CA LYS A 179 -15.96 35.54 -20.63
C LYS A 179 -16.35 34.34 -19.76
N GLY A 180 -17.02 33.34 -20.34
CA GLY A 180 -17.37 32.09 -19.66
C GLY A 180 -16.14 31.24 -19.34
N ASP A 181 -15.18 31.13 -20.26
CA ASP A 181 -13.94 30.39 -20.03
C ASP A 181 -13.13 31.03 -18.88
N LEU A 182 -13.06 32.37 -18.84
CA LEU A 182 -12.37 33.10 -17.77
C LEU A 182 -13.10 32.94 -16.42
N ALA A 183 -14.44 33.03 -16.41
CA ALA A 183 -15.24 32.81 -15.20
C ALA A 183 -15.07 31.39 -14.66
N MET A 184 -14.97 30.39 -15.54
CA MET A 184 -14.71 29.00 -15.16
C MET A 184 -13.32 28.82 -14.57
N VAL A 185 -12.28 29.42 -15.15
CA VAL A 185 -10.92 29.42 -14.57
C VAL A 185 -10.91 30.06 -13.19
N ILE A 186 -11.56 31.22 -13.03
CA ILE A 186 -11.64 31.92 -11.74
C ILE A 186 -12.41 31.07 -10.71
N LEU A 187 -13.55 30.48 -11.10
CA LEU A 187 -14.31 29.57 -10.23
C LEU A 187 -13.45 28.40 -9.77
N VAL A 188 -12.75 27.75 -10.70
CA VAL A 188 -11.87 26.63 -10.41
C VAL A 188 -10.73 27.04 -9.47
N LEU A 189 -10.11 28.21 -9.67
CA LEU A 189 -9.08 28.74 -8.78
C LEU A 189 -9.62 29.07 -7.38
N MET A 190 -10.80 29.70 -7.29
CA MET A 190 -11.44 30.01 -6.01
C MET A 190 -11.79 28.74 -5.23
N VAL A 191 -12.35 27.75 -5.93
CA VAL A 191 -12.74 26.47 -5.36
C VAL A 191 -11.50 25.67 -4.93
N SER A 192 -10.44 25.64 -5.74
CA SER A 192 -9.15 25.02 -5.37
C SER A 192 -8.54 25.71 -4.15
N GLY A 193 -8.61 27.05 -4.09
CA GLY A 193 -8.14 27.82 -2.95
C GLY A 193 -8.94 27.53 -1.67
N TYR A 194 -10.26 27.34 -1.78
CA TYR A 194 -11.11 26.94 -0.67
C TYR A 194 -10.77 25.52 -0.19
N ASP A 195 -10.60 24.56 -1.10
CA ASP A 195 -10.23 23.18 -0.77
C ASP A 195 -8.88 23.13 -0.03
N ILE A 196 -7.86 23.83 -0.54
CA ILE A 196 -6.56 23.99 0.12
C ILE A 196 -6.69 24.65 1.49
N TYR A 197 -7.53 25.68 1.62
CA TYR A 197 -7.79 26.34 2.90
C TYR A 197 -8.43 25.38 3.91
N THR A 198 -9.44 24.59 3.50
CA THR A 198 -10.10 23.61 4.37
C THR A 198 -9.19 22.47 4.79
N LEU A 199 -8.27 22.04 3.90
CA LEU A 199 -7.24 21.06 4.22
C LEU A 199 -6.30 21.53 5.34
N ASN A 200 -6.00 22.83 5.39
CA ASN A 200 -5.12 23.43 6.41
C ASN A 200 -5.84 23.90 7.68
N SER A 201 -7.17 24.10 7.63
CA SER A 201 -7.94 24.74 8.71
C SER A 201 -8.76 23.77 9.56
N SER A 202 -8.76 22.48 9.23
CA SER A 202 -9.43 21.49 10.07
C SER A 202 -8.58 21.25 11.33
N GLU A 203 -9.12 21.58 12.51
CA GLU A 203 -8.64 21.05 13.80
C GLU A 203 -8.80 19.53 13.74
N LYS A 204 -7.84 18.83 13.14
CA LYS A 204 -7.99 17.39 12.96
C LYS A 204 -7.69 16.69 14.29
N GLN A 205 -8.71 16.04 14.86
CA GLN A 205 -8.53 14.90 15.77
C GLN A 205 -7.78 13.72 15.10
N ILE A 206 -7.59 13.78 13.77
CA ILE A 206 -6.95 12.76 12.93
C ILE A 206 -5.72 13.37 12.26
N ILE A 207 -4.52 12.92 12.65
CA ILE A 207 -3.29 13.29 11.96
C ILE A 207 -3.21 12.50 10.66
N GLU A 208 -2.99 13.18 9.53
CA GLU A 208 -2.82 12.53 8.23
C GLU A 208 -1.44 12.85 7.67
N ALA A 209 -0.74 11.82 7.18
CA ALA A 209 0.58 11.95 6.59
C ALA A 209 0.72 11.03 5.37
N ASP A 210 1.32 11.54 4.29
CA ASP A 210 1.77 10.72 3.15
C ASP A 210 3.27 10.43 3.35
N THR A 211 3.64 9.15 3.40
CA THR A 211 5.03 8.70 3.41
C THR A 211 5.47 8.28 2.00
N GLN A 212 6.73 7.83 1.86
CA GLN A 212 7.21 7.26 0.60
C GLN A 212 6.40 6.02 0.17
N TYR A 213 5.91 5.22 1.11
CA TYR A 213 5.24 3.94 0.81
C TYR A 213 3.75 3.95 1.08
N ASN A 214 3.26 4.79 1.98
CA ASN A 214 1.92 4.65 2.53
C ASN A 214 1.22 5.99 2.75
N HIS A 215 -0.11 5.95 2.78
CA HIS A 215 -0.91 6.99 3.41
C HIS A 215 -1.24 6.58 4.84
N VAL A 216 -1.01 7.46 5.82
CA VAL A 216 -1.11 7.14 7.24
C VAL A 216 -2.09 8.08 7.92
N GLN A 217 -2.98 7.51 8.72
CA GLN A 217 -3.89 8.26 9.58
C GLN A 217 -3.69 7.84 11.03
N ILE A 218 -3.60 8.80 11.94
CA ILE A 218 -3.42 8.56 13.38
C ILE A 218 -4.51 9.28 14.13
N PHE A 219 -5.26 8.56 14.96
CA PHE A 219 -6.36 9.09 15.73
C PHE A 219 -6.54 8.33 17.03
N GLU A 220 -7.34 8.89 17.93
CA GLU A 220 -7.67 8.27 19.21
C GLU A 220 -9.09 7.69 19.17
N MET A 221 -9.28 6.54 19.81
CA MET A 221 -10.58 5.90 20.00
C MET A 221 -10.60 5.10 21.31
N GLU A 222 -11.76 4.56 21.70
CA GLU A 222 -11.89 3.73 22.90
C GLU A 222 -11.62 2.24 22.57
N TYR A 223 -10.88 1.57 23.45
CA TYR A 223 -10.66 0.13 23.38
C TYR A 223 -11.94 -0.62 23.73
N TRP A 224 -12.36 -1.55 22.88
CA TRP A 224 -13.68 -2.18 22.96
C TRP A 224 -13.92 -2.99 24.24
N ILE A 225 -12.86 -3.47 24.92
CA ILE A 225 -13.00 -4.26 26.15
C ILE A 225 -13.07 -3.37 27.40
N SER A 226 -12.10 -2.46 27.57
CA SER A 226 -11.95 -1.70 28.82
C SER A 226 -12.48 -0.26 28.76
N GLY A 227 -12.81 0.24 27.57
CA GLY A 227 -13.11 1.66 27.34
C GLY A 227 -11.90 2.59 27.49
N ALA A 228 -10.69 2.04 27.70
CA ALA A 228 -9.48 2.85 27.82
C ALA A 228 -9.14 3.52 26.48
N PRO A 229 -8.60 4.75 26.49
CA PRO A 229 -8.18 5.41 25.26
C PRO A 229 -7.04 4.62 24.60
N ILE A 230 -7.13 4.43 23.29
CA ILE A 230 -6.07 3.89 22.45
C ILE A 230 -5.76 4.87 21.33
N LYS A 231 -4.49 4.95 20.98
CA LYS A 231 -4.04 5.64 19.78
C LYS A 231 -3.86 4.61 18.67
N VAL A 232 -4.46 4.85 17.53
CA VAL A 232 -4.52 3.94 16.39
C VAL A 232 -3.74 4.53 15.22
N MET A 233 -2.98 3.68 14.52
CA MET A 233 -2.37 3.96 13.23
C MET A 233 -3.10 3.15 12.16
N LYS A 234 -3.73 3.86 11.22
CA LYS A 234 -4.20 3.27 9.97
C LYS A 234 -3.19 3.50 8.86
N VAL A 235 -2.86 2.47 8.09
CA VAL A 235 -1.98 2.54 6.92
C VAL A 235 -2.78 2.10 5.72
N ASN A 236 -2.90 2.97 4.70
CA ASN A 236 -3.75 2.75 3.52
C ASN A 236 -5.19 2.33 3.87
N ASP A 237 -5.80 3.03 4.84
CA ASP A 237 -7.16 2.80 5.38
C ASP A 237 -7.39 1.45 6.09
N GLU A 238 -6.30 0.74 6.42
CA GLU A 238 -6.33 -0.48 7.24
C GLU A 238 -5.82 -0.21 8.65
N TYR A 239 -6.46 -0.82 9.64
CA TYR A 239 -5.97 -0.81 11.02
C TYR A 239 -4.69 -1.62 11.13
N SER A 240 -3.54 -0.96 11.24
CA SER A 240 -2.23 -1.63 11.22
C SER A 240 -1.63 -1.79 12.61
N SER A 241 -1.82 -0.81 13.49
CA SER A 241 -1.25 -0.86 14.83
C SER A 241 -2.00 0.06 15.81
N ALA A 242 -1.92 -0.26 17.09
CA ALA A 242 -2.51 0.54 18.16
C ALA A 242 -1.66 0.47 19.43
N MET A 243 -1.80 1.48 20.28
CA MET A 243 -1.06 1.65 21.52
C MET A 243 -1.96 2.24 22.61
N PHE A 244 -1.81 1.74 23.84
CA PHE A 244 -2.29 2.45 25.02
C PHE A 244 -1.39 3.66 25.33
N PRO A 245 -1.91 4.89 25.44
CA PRO A 245 -1.11 6.09 25.69
C PRO A 245 -0.27 6.04 26.98
N ASP A 246 -0.70 5.24 27.96
CA ASP A 246 -0.13 5.21 29.31
C ASP A 246 0.82 4.02 29.57
N ASN A 247 0.83 2.99 28.71
CA ASN A 247 1.66 1.79 28.92
C ASN A 247 1.93 1.06 27.59
N ASP A 248 2.88 0.12 27.59
CA ASP A 248 3.28 -0.61 26.37
C ASP A 248 2.60 -1.98 26.23
N SER A 249 1.43 -2.19 26.84
CA SER A 249 0.66 -3.42 26.64
C SER A 249 0.15 -3.50 25.20
N LEU A 250 0.02 -4.73 24.70
CA LEU A 250 -0.40 -5.01 23.33
C LEU A 250 -1.92 -4.87 23.20
N VAL A 251 -2.37 -4.02 22.26
CA VAL A 251 -3.80 -3.78 21.99
C VAL A 251 -4.41 -4.90 21.13
N TYR A 252 -3.68 -5.38 20.12
CA TYR A 252 -4.17 -6.44 19.24
C TYR A 252 -3.78 -7.82 19.74
N GLU A 253 -4.77 -8.71 19.81
CA GLU A 253 -4.66 -10.08 20.34
C GLU A 253 -3.64 -10.93 19.56
N TYR A 254 -3.53 -10.77 18.23
CA TYR A 254 -2.57 -11.53 17.42
C TYR A 254 -1.12 -11.34 17.91
N ALA A 255 -0.77 -10.14 18.40
CA ALA A 255 0.58 -9.86 18.86
C ALA A 255 0.92 -10.60 20.15
N TRP A 256 -0.09 -11.09 20.88
CA TRP A 256 0.13 -11.91 22.07
C TRP A 256 0.74 -13.26 21.70
N PHE A 257 0.43 -13.81 20.53
CA PHE A 257 0.95 -15.09 20.04
C PHE A 257 2.46 -15.06 19.77
N TYR A 258 3.07 -13.89 19.58
CA TYR A 258 4.52 -13.78 19.48
C TYR A 258 5.22 -14.16 20.80
N GLN A 259 4.52 -14.15 21.94
CA GLN A 259 5.04 -14.63 23.23
C GLN A 259 5.22 -16.15 23.28
N LEU A 260 4.61 -16.91 22.37
CA LEU A 260 4.87 -18.36 22.25
C LEU A 260 6.34 -18.66 21.93
N ALA A 261 7.12 -17.65 21.51
CA ALA A 261 8.57 -17.77 21.42
C ALA A 261 9.23 -18.15 22.76
N GLU A 262 8.70 -17.67 23.90
CA GLU A 262 9.19 -18.06 25.24
C GLU A 262 8.98 -19.54 25.52
N HIS A 263 7.95 -20.14 24.93
CA HIS A 263 7.64 -21.55 25.12
C HIS A 263 8.49 -22.45 24.22
N PHE A 264 8.61 -22.10 22.94
CA PHE A 264 9.32 -22.93 21.96
C PHE A 264 10.84 -22.69 21.94
N LYS A 265 11.31 -21.53 22.39
CA LYS A 265 12.74 -21.17 22.46
C LYS A 265 13.02 -20.35 23.74
N PRO A 266 12.91 -20.92 24.94
CA PRO A 266 12.96 -20.17 26.22
C PRO A 266 14.24 -19.35 26.43
N ASP A 267 15.36 -19.76 25.83
CA ASP A 267 16.66 -19.08 25.95
C ASP A 267 16.94 -18.12 24.79
N PHE A 268 15.92 -17.58 24.10
CA PHE A 268 16.15 -16.65 22.99
C PHE A 268 16.85 -15.36 23.47
N GLY A 269 17.86 -14.92 22.72
CA GLY A 269 18.59 -13.69 22.99
C GLY A 269 18.46 -12.65 21.89
N LYS A 270 18.17 -13.06 20.65
CA LYS A 270 18.08 -12.16 19.50
C LYS A 270 16.89 -12.48 18.60
N THR A 271 16.03 -11.50 18.41
CA THR A 271 14.80 -11.59 17.60
C THR A 271 14.90 -10.68 16.37
N LEU A 272 14.44 -11.16 15.22
CA LEU A 272 14.17 -10.35 14.04
C LEU A 272 12.67 -10.15 13.92
N LEU A 273 12.21 -8.93 13.67
CA LEU A 273 10.83 -8.62 13.29
C LEU A 273 10.84 -7.98 11.90
N ILE A 274 10.11 -8.58 10.96
CA ILE A 274 9.90 -8.03 9.61
C ILE A 274 8.51 -7.40 9.55
N GLY A 275 8.46 -6.07 9.40
CA GLY A 275 7.25 -5.25 9.53
C GLY A 275 7.05 -4.74 10.96
N GLY A 276 6.82 -3.44 11.13
CA GLY A 276 6.87 -2.82 12.46
C GLY A 276 5.97 -1.60 12.64
N ALA A 277 4.75 -1.61 12.10
CA ALA A 277 3.83 -0.46 12.19
C ALA A 277 3.64 0.02 13.64
N ALA A 278 3.89 1.31 13.88
CA ALA A 278 3.88 1.98 15.19
C ALA A 278 4.78 1.37 16.30
N TYR A 279 5.53 0.30 16.01
CA TYR A 279 6.48 -0.35 16.92
C TYR A 279 5.87 -0.79 18.26
N SER A 280 4.56 -1.13 18.30
CA SER A 280 3.89 -1.58 19.52
C SER A 280 4.52 -2.84 20.11
N TYR A 281 4.77 -3.87 19.28
CA TYR A 281 5.43 -5.09 19.76
C TYR A 281 6.90 -4.88 20.15
N PRO A 282 7.76 -4.19 19.38
CA PRO A 282 9.12 -3.86 19.82
C PRO A 282 9.20 -3.15 21.18
N LYS A 283 8.31 -2.19 21.47
CA LYS A 283 8.29 -1.52 22.78
C LYS A 283 7.90 -2.47 23.91
N TYR A 284 6.85 -3.27 23.70
CA TYR A 284 6.46 -4.34 24.62
C TYR A 284 7.61 -5.33 24.88
N TYR A 285 8.26 -5.80 23.81
CA TYR A 285 9.37 -6.74 23.84
C TYR A 285 10.54 -6.23 24.69
N LEU A 286 10.93 -4.96 24.51
CA LEU A 286 12.02 -4.36 25.28
C LEU A 286 11.72 -4.28 26.77
N GLY A 287 10.45 -4.09 27.16
CA GLY A 287 10.00 -4.10 28.55
C GLY A 287 9.96 -5.51 29.15
N LYS A 288 9.46 -6.49 28.38
CA LYS A 288 9.29 -7.87 28.85
C LYS A 288 10.60 -8.65 28.92
N TYR A 289 11.49 -8.49 27.94
CA TYR A 289 12.74 -9.24 27.85
C TYR A 289 13.94 -8.31 28.03
N PRO A 290 14.36 -8.03 29.28
CA PRO A 290 15.38 -7.00 29.55
C PRO A 290 16.77 -7.35 29.00
N ALA A 291 17.06 -8.64 28.76
CA ALA A 291 18.35 -9.12 28.26
C ALA A 291 18.37 -9.35 26.74
N ALA A 292 17.21 -9.38 26.07
CA ALA A 292 17.12 -9.74 24.67
C ALA A 292 17.19 -8.53 23.73
N TYR A 293 17.64 -8.77 22.50
CA TYR A 293 17.80 -7.79 21.43
C TYR A 293 16.76 -8.02 20.33
N ILE A 294 16.27 -6.93 19.74
CA ILE A 294 15.34 -7.00 18.62
C ILE A 294 15.84 -6.13 17.45
N ASP A 295 15.96 -6.75 16.29
CA ASP A 295 16.13 -6.05 15.01
C ASP A 295 14.75 -5.91 14.35
N VAL A 296 14.42 -4.72 13.86
CA VAL A 296 13.18 -4.46 13.11
C VAL A 296 13.53 -4.04 11.69
N VAL A 297 12.96 -4.73 10.70
CA VAL A 297 13.06 -4.37 9.28
C VAL A 297 11.74 -3.75 8.87
N GLU A 298 11.73 -2.43 8.68
CA GLU A 298 10.57 -1.65 8.29
C GLU A 298 10.89 -0.91 7.00
N ILE A 299 10.18 -1.22 5.91
CA ILE A 299 10.47 -0.65 4.59
C ILE A 299 10.24 0.86 4.53
N ASP A 300 9.33 1.38 5.36
CA ASP A 300 8.89 2.76 5.33
C ASP A 300 9.52 3.59 6.48
N PRO A 301 10.56 4.41 6.19
CA PRO A 301 11.15 5.27 7.21
C PRO A 301 10.15 6.29 7.78
N GLY A 302 9.12 6.69 7.00
CA GLY A 302 8.08 7.60 7.45
C GLY A 302 7.21 7.01 8.57
N LEU A 303 6.95 5.70 8.55
CA LEU A 303 6.25 5.02 9.67
C LEU A 303 7.08 5.05 10.95
N THR A 304 8.40 4.97 10.82
CA THR A 304 9.32 5.05 11.98
C THR A 304 9.33 6.45 12.57
N GLU A 305 9.34 7.48 11.73
CA GLU A 305 9.26 8.88 12.17
C GLU A 305 7.93 9.16 12.89
N LEU A 306 6.80 8.78 12.28
CA LEU A 306 5.48 8.90 12.90
C LEU A 306 5.37 8.09 14.21
N ALA A 307 6.02 6.94 14.31
CA ALA A 307 6.06 6.17 15.55
C ALA A 307 6.84 6.88 16.66
N ARG A 308 7.94 7.58 16.33
CA ARG A 308 8.68 8.41 17.29
C ARG A 308 7.85 9.60 17.76
N GLU A 309 7.17 10.28 16.83
CA GLU A 309 6.38 11.48 17.13
C GLU A 309 5.10 11.17 17.91
N HIS A 310 4.40 10.09 17.57
CA HIS A 310 3.04 9.84 18.05
C HIS A 310 2.87 8.58 18.91
N PHE A 311 3.79 7.61 18.79
CA PHE A 311 3.68 6.29 19.44
C PHE A 311 4.77 6.01 20.47
N ARG A 312 5.44 7.04 20.98
CA ARG A 312 6.46 6.94 22.05
C ARG A 312 7.61 5.98 21.71
N LEU A 313 7.91 5.77 20.42
CA LEU A 313 9.10 5.02 20.04
C LEU A 313 10.35 5.79 20.48
N GLN A 314 11.19 5.14 21.28
CA GLN A 314 12.46 5.68 21.76
C GLN A 314 13.61 4.84 21.19
N ASP A 315 14.73 5.50 20.89
CA ASP A 315 15.94 4.77 20.55
C ASP A 315 16.41 3.96 21.76
N ASN A 316 16.83 2.72 21.54
CA ASN A 316 17.27 1.81 22.59
C ASN A 316 18.48 1.02 22.10
N PRO A 317 19.54 0.82 22.90
CA PRO A 317 20.71 0.04 22.47
C PRO A 317 20.40 -1.42 22.10
N ARG A 318 19.24 -1.94 22.50
CA ARG A 318 18.75 -3.29 22.18
C ARG A 318 17.76 -3.33 21.01
N LEU A 319 17.43 -2.18 20.41
CA LEU A 319 16.58 -2.05 19.24
C LEU A 319 17.37 -1.45 18.08
N ARG A 320 17.53 -2.21 17.01
CA ARG A 320 18.13 -1.71 15.76
C ARG A 320 17.08 -1.76 14.65
N ILE A 321 16.93 -0.63 13.96
CA ILE A 321 15.91 -0.45 12.92
C ILE A 321 16.61 -0.38 11.56
N PHE A 322 16.17 -1.21 10.62
CA PHE A 322 16.63 -1.24 9.25
C PHE A 322 15.52 -0.76 8.32
N HIS A 323 15.81 0.29 7.54
CA HIS A 323 14.90 0.80 6.51
C HIS A 323 15.16 0.14 5.16
N GLU A 324 14.68 -1.09 5.01
CA GLU A 324 14.90 -1.94 3.83
C GLU A 324 13.68 -2.84 3.56
N ASP A 325 13.52 -3.31 2.32
CA ASP A 325 12.57 -4.38 1.99
C ASP A 325 12.96 -5.69 2.69
N GLY A 326 11.98 -6.35 3.33
CA GLY A 326 12.21 -7.54 4.14
C GLY A 326 12.83 -8.71 3.35
N ARG A 327 12.45 -8.91 2.08
CA ARG A 327 13.03 -9.97 1.24
C ARG A 327 14.49 -9.64 0.90
N THR A 328 14.77 -8.38 0.63
CA THR A 328 16.14 -7.90 0.36
C THR A 328 17.03 -8.09 1.60
N PHE A 329 16.53 -7.75 2.80
CA PHE A 329 17.23 -8.03 4.05
C PHE A 329 17.51 -9.53 4.26
N LEU A 330 16.50 -10.38 4.06
CA LEU A 330 16.66 -11.85 4.15
C LEU A 330 17.73 -12.39 3.19
N ASN A 331 17.89 -11.79 2.02
CA ASN A 331 18.86 -12.23 1.01
C ASN A 331 20.29 -11.77 1.32
N ASN A 332 20.46 -10.61 1.96
CA ASN A 332 21.76 -9.95 2.08
C ASN A 332 22.35 -10.00 3.50
N SER A 333 21.50 -10.13 4.53
CA SER A 333 21.96 -10.10 5.92
C SER A 333 22.74 -11.37 6.29
N PRO A 334 23.94 -11.24 6.90
CA PRO A 334 24.68 -12.37 7.45
C PRO A 334 24.26 -12.72 8.89
N GLU A 335 23.34 -11.96 9.48
CA GLU A 335 22.93 -12.09 10.88
C GLU A 335 22.19 -13.40 11.15
N LYS A 336 22.35 -13.92 12.37
CA LYS A 336 21.60 -15.06 12.89
C LYS A 336 20.66 -14.63 14.02
N TYR A 337 19.54 -15.34 14.14
CA TYR A 337 18.47 -15.04 15.10
C TYR A 337 17.96 -16.30 15.78
N ASP A 338 17.52 -16.19 17.03
CA ASP A 338 16.80 -17.27 17.72
C ASP A 338 15.35 -17.33 17.27
N VAL A 339 14.75 -16.16 17.02
CA VAL A 339 13.34 -15.98 16.68
C VAL A 339 13.23 -15.03 15.50
N ILE A 340 12.45 -15.40 14.49
CA ILE A 340 12.07 -14.51 13.38
C ILE A 340 10.55 -14.33 13.41
N LEU A 341 10.09 -13.09 13.48
CA LEU A 341 8.68 -12.69 13.46
C LEU A 341 8.36 -12.06 12.10
N GLY A 342 7.29 -12.52 11.45
CA GLY A 342 6.78 -11.95 10.20
C GLY A 342 5.44 -11.25 10.43
N ASP A 343 5.43 -9.94 10.26
CA ASP A 343 4.27 -9.06 10.47
C ASP A 343 4.23 -7.94 9.42
N ALA A 344 4.36 -8.33 8.14
CA ALA A 344 4.48 -7.40 7.02
C ALA A 344 3.28 -7.55 6.08
N PHE A 345 2.55 -6.44 5.89
CA PHE A 345 1.39 -6.36 5.01
C PHE A 345 1.60 -5.26 3.97
N LYS A 346 1.26 -5.56 2.71
CA LYS A 346 1.37 -4.62 1.58
C LYS A 346 0.06 -3.87 1.32
N SER A 347 -1.06 -4.61 1.39
CA SER A 347 -2.39 -4.12 1.03
C SER A 347 -3.44 -5.09 1.55
N LEU A 348 -4.46 -4.56 2.21
CA LEU A 348 -5.60 -5.22 2.84
C LEU A 348 -5.17 -6.23 3.89
N MET A 349 -4.96 -7.45 3.42
CA MET A 349 -4.58 -8.61 4.23
C MET A 349 -3.42 -9.37 3.57
N SER A 350 -2.87 -8.82 2.49
CA SER A 350 -1.89 -9.49 1.65
C SER A 350 -0.49 -9.23 2.17
N ILE A 351 0.17 -10.31 2.55
CA ILE A 351 1.61 -10.35 2.77
C ILE A 351 2.29 -10.13 1.40
N PRO A 352 3.34 -9.28 1.29
CA PRO A 352 4.10 -9.17 0.05
C PRO A 352 4.54 -10.55 -0.45
N PHE A 353 4.19 -10.92 -1.69
CA PHE A 353 4.39 -12.29 -2.20
C PHE A 353 5.84 -12.77 -2.05
N GLN A 354 6.81 -11.87 -2.18
CA GLN A 354 8.22 -12.20 -2.06
C GLN A 354 8.66 -12.61 -0.64
N LEU A 355 7.79 -12.50 0.37
CA LEU A 355 8.01 -12.96 1.76
C LEU A 355 7.35 -14.30 2.08
N THR A 356 6.47 -14.80 1.19
CA THR A 356 5.63 -16.00 1.40
C THR A 356 6.17 -17.24 0.68
N THR A 357 7.21 -17.07 -0.15
CA THR A 357 7.73 -18.14 -1.00
C THR A 357 8.55 -19.15 -0.20
N ARG A 358 8.69 -20.36 -0.75
CA ARG A 358 9.61 -21.38 -0.25
C ARG A 358 11.04 -20.85 -0.13
N GLU A 359 11.47 -20.05 -1.10
CA GLU A 359 12.79 -19.44 -1.10
C GLU A 359 12.91 -18.41 0.05
N ALA A 360 11.85 -17.67 0.40
CA ALA A 360 11.81 -16.82 1.58
C ALA A 360 11.82 -17.64 2.89
N ALA A 361 11.02 -18.70 2.97
CA ALA A 361 11.02 -19.62 4.11
C ALA A 361 12.39 -20.27 4.31
N ARG A 362 13.09 -20.67 3.23
CA ARG A 362 14.46 -21.21 3.29
C ARG A 362 15.45 -20.18 3.82
N ARG A 363 15.36 -18.91 3.39
CA ARG A 363 16.22 -17.84 3.96
C ARG A 363 15.97 -17.64 5.45
N LYS A 364 14.72 -17.67 5.91
CA LYS A 364 14.39 -17.61 7.34
C LYS A 364 14.99 -18.81 8.08
N TYR A 365 14.82 -20.03 7.56
CA TYR A 365 15.42 -21.26 8.12
C TYR A 365 16.94 -21.15 8.25
N ASP A 366 17.60 -20.65 7.20
CA ASP A 366 19.04 -20.49 7.17
C ASP A 366 19.52 -19.41 8.13
N MET A 367 18.74 -18.35 8.37
CA MET A 367 19.07 -17.28 9.34
C MET A 367 18.82 -17.66 10.80
N LEU A 368 18.11 -18.76 11.08
CA LEU A 368 17.89 -19.20 12.45
C LEU A 368 19.12 -19.87 13.06
N GLU A 369 19.33 -19.63 14.35
CA GLU A 369 20.22 -20.40 15.22
C GLU A 369 19.76 -21.85 15.38
N GLN A 370 20.57 -22.68 16.03
CA GLN A 370 20.15 -24.05 16.37
C GLN A 370 18.87 -24.02 17.21
N ASP A 371 17.87 -24.77 16.75
CA ASP A 371 16.52 -24.84 17.33
C ASP A 371 15.73 -23.52 17.34
N GLY A 372 16.12 -22.56 16.50
CA GLY A 372 15.37 -21.32 16.33
C GLY A 372 13.99 -21.53 15.70
N ILE A 373 13.15 -20.50 15.77
CA ILE A 373 11.74 -20.57 15.34
C ILE A 373 11.34 -19.37 14.48
N VAL A 374 10.33 -19.59 13.62
CA VAL A 374 9.63 -18.52 12.91
C VAL A 374 8.20 -18.44 13.41
N ILE A 375 7.69 -17.23 13.63
CA ILE A 375 6.27 -16.96 13.86
C ILE A 375 5.81 -15.97 12.80
N VAL A 376 4.74 -16.28 12.06
CA VAL A 376 4.18 -15.41 11.02
C VAL A 376 2.71 -15.15 11.30
N ASN A 377 2.33 -13.88 11.25
CA ASN A 377 0.94 -13.44 11.28
C ASN A 377 0.34 -13.52 9.87
N ILE A 378 -0.76 -14.27 9.73
CA ILE A 378 -1.50 -14.45 8.47
C ILE A 378 -2.94 -14.09 8.74
N ILE A 379 -3.60 -13.29 7.90
CA ILE A 379 -5.04 -13.05 8.06
C ILE A 379 -5.79 -13.96 7.07
N ALA A 380 -6.53 -14.92 7.59
CA ALA A 380 -7.25 -15.95 6.82
C ALA A 380 -8.39 -16.56 7.64
N SER A 381 -9.27 -17.32 6.98
CA SER A 381 -10.15 -18.30 7.65
C SER A 381 -9.48 -19.67 7.64
N MET A 382 -9.97 -20.59 8.47
CA MET A 382 -9.49 -21.99 8.49
C MET A 382 -10.19 -22.84 7.42
N GLU A 383 -11.42 -22.49 7.05
CA GLU A 383 -12.19 -23.15 5.99
C GLU A 383 -12.73 -22.17 4.93
N GLY A 384 -13.25 -22.72 3.84
CA GLY A 384 -13.86 -21.95 2.76
C GLY A 384 -12.85 -21.23 1.84
N PRO A 385 -13.32 -20.36 0.93
CA PRO A 385 -12.46 -19.71 -0.07
C PRO A 385 -11.33 -18.85 0.51
N ALA A 386 -11.52 -18.32 1.73
CA ALA A 386 -10.55 -17.48 2.41
C ALA A 386 -9.42 -18.28 3.11
N SER A 387 -9.49 -19.62 3.14
CA SER A 387 -8.42 -20.47 3.70
C SER A 387 -7.36 -20.88 2.68
N GLU A 388 -7.56 -20.60 1.39
CA GLU A 388 -6.63 -21.01 0.32
C GLU A 388 -5.21 -20.47 0.54
N PHE A 389 -5.08 -19.21 0.99
CA PHE A 389 -3.76 -18.64 1.28
C PHE A 389 -3.10 -19.32 2.48
N LEU A 390 -3.86 -19.58 3.54
CA LEU A 390 -3.35 -20.29 4.73
C LEU A 390 -2.86 -21.69 4.38
N HIS A 391 -3.61 -22.43 3.55
CA HIS A 391 -3.20 -23.75 3.09
C HIS A 391 -1.92 -23.70 2.28
N ALA A 392 -1.80 -22.74 1.36
CA ALA A 392 -0.60 -22.54 0.55
C ALA A 392 0.62 -22.16 1.41
N GLU A 393 0.45 -21.25 2.36
CA GLU A 393 1.53 -20.86 3.28
C GLU A 393 1.97 -22.05 4.15
N TYR A 394 1.02 -22.80 4.71
CA TYR A 394 1.30 -23.97 5.53
C TYR A 394 2.14 -25.01 4.78
N VAL A 395 1.73 -25.44 3.57
CA VAL A 395 2.47 -26.45 2.80
C VAL A 395 3.84 -25.93 2.37
N THR A 396 3.97 -24.64 2.10
CA THR A 396 5.23 -24.00 1.74
C THR A 396 6.23 -24.03 2.90
N TYR A 397 5.80 -23.71 4.13
CA TYR A 397 6.66 -23.85 5.30
C TYR A 397 7.00 -25.31 5.62
N ARG A 398 6.05 -26.24 5.44
CA ARG A 398 6.27 -27.68 5.66
C ARG A 398 7.33 -28.30 4.74
N GLU A 399 7.61 -27.71 3.58
CA GLU A 399 8.71 -28.16 2.70
C GLU A 399 10.10 -27.77 3.23
N VAL A 400 10.16 -26.75 4.09
CA VAL A 400 11.41 -26.19 4.61
C VAL A 400 11.65 -26.58 6.07
N PHE A 401 10.62 -26.51 6.91
CA PHE A 401 10.69 -26.70 8.35
C PHE A 401 10.16 -28.09 8.77
N PRO A 402 10.87 -28.80 9.66
CA PRO A 402 10.42 -30.11 10.16
C PRO A 402 9.05 -30.10 10.85
N GLN A 403 8.75 -29.03 11.60
CA GLN A 403 7.50 -28.87 12.36
C GLN A 403 6.86 -27.51 12.02
N VAL A 404 5.56 -27.52 11.74
CA VAL A 404 4.77 -26.30 11.48
C VAL A 404 3.42 -26.45 12.17
N TYR A 405 3.07 -25.48 13.00
CA TYR A 405 1.84 -25.44 13.79
C TYR A 405 1.08 -24.16 13.52
N ILE A 406 -0.24 -24.22 13.69
CA ILE A 406 -1.14 -23.10 13.44
C ILE A 406 -1.97 -22.84 14.69
N PHE A 407 -2.18 -21.56 14.99
CA PHE A 407 -2.99 -21.10 16.11
C PHE A 407 -3.97 -20.03 15.63
N ALA A 408 -5.24 -20.18 15.97
CA ALA A 408 -6.25 -19.16 15.69
C ALA A 408 -6.17 -18.05 16.73
N CYS A 409 -5.92 -16.80 16.31
CA CYS A 409 -5.61 -15.75 17.27
C CYS A 409 -6.83 -15.22 18.05
N HIS A 410 -8.05 -15.45 17.56
CA HIS A 410 -9.28 -14.97 18.19
C HIS A 410 -10.19 -16.11 18.65
N ASP A 411 -10.70 -16.91 17.72
CA ASP A 411 -11.64 -18.00 18.03
C ASP A 411 -11.25 -19.28 17.25
N PRO A 412 -10.66 -20.29 17.91
CA PRO A 412 -10.33 -21.57 17.28
C PRO A 412 -11.57 -22.43 16.95
N GLU A 413 -12.73 -22.14 17.54
CA GLU A 413 -13.96 -22.92 17.34
C GLU A 413 -14.80 -22.40 16.16
N ASP A 414 -14.48 -21.23 15.60
CA ASP A 414 -15.11 -20.67 14.40
C ASP A 414 -14.17 -20.75 13.19
N PRO A 415 -14.15 -21.89 12.45
CA PRO A 415 -13.25 -22.09 11.30
C PRO A 415 -13.56 -21.15 10.12
N GLY A 416 -14.78 -20.62 10.04
CA GLY A 416 -15.21 -19.69 9.00
C GLY A 416 -14.83 -18.24 9.28
N LEU A 417 -14.45 -17.92 10.53
CA LEU A 417 -14.09 -16.57 10.92
C LEU A 417 -12.81 -16.11 10.22
N LEU A 418 -12.89 -14.94 9.58
CA LEU A 418 -11.73 -14.25 9.04
C LEU A 418 -10.95 -13.58 10.18
N GLN A 419 -9.80 -14.15 10.53
CA GLN A 419 -9.03 -13.73 11.70
C GLN A 419 -7.53 -13.80 11.44
N SER A 420 -6.73 -13.24 12.36
CA SER A 420 -5.30 -13.51 12.39
C SER A 420 -5.04 -14.95 12.81
N ILE A 421 -4.08 -15.56 12.14
CA ILE A 421 -3.63 -16.93 12.31
C ILE A 421 -2.12 -16.87 12.51
N SER A 422 -1.64 -17.41 13.63
CA SER A 422 -0.21 -17.49 13.92
C SER A 422 0.34 -18.81 13.41
N LEU A 423 1.17 -18.74 12.36
CA LEU A 423 1.92 -19.89 11.85
C LEU A 423 3.29 -19.94 12.55
N ILE A 424 3.54 -21.02 13.27
CA ILE A 424 4.80 -21.24 14.00
C ILE A 424 5.56 -22.39 13.36
N ALA A 425 6.75 -22.12 12.83
CA ALA A 425 7.62 -23.11 12.21
C ALA A 425 8.89 -23.30 13.03
N LEU A 426 9.18 -24.55 13.43
CA LEU A 426 10.34 -24.88 14.27
C LEU A 426 11.44 -25.49 13.42
N LYS A 427 12.69 -25.05 13.64
CA LYS A 427 13.87 -25.63 12.99
C LYS A 427 14.19 -27.03 13.54
N SER A 428 13.87 -27.28 14.81
CA SER A 428 14.01 -28.59 15.45
C SER A 428 13.00 -29.59 14.88
N ALA A 429 13.43 -30.85 14.76
CA ALA A 429 12.56 -31.96 14.42
C ALA A 429 11.84 -32.56 15.63
N GLU A 430 12.25 -32.19 16.85
CA GLU A 430 11.66 -32.69 18.09
C GLU A 430 10.23 -32.17 18.26
N THR A 431 9.32 -33.05 18.66
CA THR A 431 7.94 -32.66 18.95
C THR A 431 7.92 -31.85 20.25
N PRO A 432 7.46 -30.58 20.22
CA PRO A 432 7.40 -29.76 21.41
C PRO A 432 6.25 -30.19 22.32
N LEU A 433 6.33 -29.78 23.59
CA LEU A 433 5.19 -29.87 24.50
C LEU A 433 4.19 -28.75 24.17
N PHE A 434 2.91 -28.99 24.37
CA PHE A 434 1.84 -28.00 24.17
C PHE A 434 1.15 -27.64 25.49
N SER A 435 1.90 -27.71 26.59
CA SER A 435 1.46 -27.35 27.92
C SER A 435 2.50 -26.45 28.55
N SER A 436 2.07 -25.37 29.19
CA SER A 436 2.94 -24.46 29.93
C SER A 436 2.47 -24.30 31.37
N THR A 437 3.40 -24.05 32.28
CA THR A 437 3.06 -23.65 33.66
C THR A 437 2.66 -22.17 33.76
N ASP A 438 3.00 -21.37 32.73
CA ASP A 438 2.56 -19.99 32.63
C ASP A 438 1.10 -19.95 32.14
N PRO A 439 0.15 -19.35 32.88
CA PRO A 439 -1.26 -19.34 32.51
C PRO A 439 -1.56 -18.66 31.18
N LEU A 440 -0.83 -17.60 30.83
CA LEU A 440 -1.01 -16.89 29.55
C LEU A 440 -0.53 -17.77 28.40
N LEU A 441 0.68 -18.33 28.51
CA LEU A 441 1.21 -19.22 27.47
C LEU A 441 0.34 -20.48 27.32
N SER A 442 -0.17 -21.04 28.42
CA SER A 442 -1.10 -22.17 28.37
C SER A 442 -2.37 -21.81 27.57
N SER A 443 -2.98 -20.65 27.84
CA SER A 443 -4.16 -20.20 27.10
C SER A 443 -3.88 -19.97 25.61
N LEU A 444 -2.70 -19.44 25.25
CA LEU A 444 -2.32 -19.27 23.85
C LEU A 444 -2.05 -20.61 23.15
N LEU A 445 -1.50 -21.61 23.87
CA LEU A 445 -1.28 -22.95 23.35
C LEU A 445 -2.58 -23.70 23.07
N ASP A 446 -3.64 -23.42 23.85
CA ASP A 446 -4.97 -24.02 23.68
C ASP A 446 -5.66 -23.59 22.38
N HIS A 447 -5.22 -22.49 21.75
CA HIS A 447 -5.71 -22.02 20.45
C HIS A 447 -5.12 -22.77 19.25
N ARG A 448 -4.32 -23.82 19.50
CA ARG A 448 -3.74 -24.65 18.45
C ARG A 448 -4.82 -25.38 17.67
N ILE A 449 -4.74 -25.29 16.36
CA ILE A 449 -5.66 -25.99 15.45
C ILE A 449 -4.92 -27.03 14.60
N GLU A 450 -5.62 -28.10 14.25
CA GLU A 450 -5.20 -29.03 13.20
C GLU A 450 -5.93 -28.65 11.91
N LEU A 451 -5.17 -28.25 10.89
CA LEU A 451 -5.74 -27.89 9.59
C LEU A 451 -5.94 -29.13 8.71
N GLU A 452 -7.15 -29.28 8.18
CA GLU A 452 -7.41 -30.18 7.05
C GLU A 452 -6.92 -29.54 5.75
N ILE A 453 -5.67 -29.84 5.38
CA ILE A 453 -5.04 -29.25 4.19
C ILE A 453 -5.70 -29.76 2.91
N SER A 454 -6.09 -28.82 2.05
CA SER A 454 -6.59 -29.13 0.71
C SER A 454 -5.56 -29.95 -0.09
N PRO A 455 -5.96 -31.03 -0.77
CA PRO A 455 -5.06 -31.81 -1.63
C PRO A 455 -4.48 -30.98 -2.79
N ASP A 456 -5.13 -29.88 -3.16
CA ASP A 456 -4.69 -28.95 -4.19
C ASP A 456 -3.89 -27.75 -3.63
N ALA A 457 -3.52 -27.80 -2.35
CA ALA A 457 -2.72 -26.74 -1.72
C ALA A 457 -1.38 -26.58 -2.44
N MET A 458 -1.11 -25.35 -2.85
CA MET A 458 0.02 -25.02 -3.71
C MET A 458 1.22 -24.56 -2.89
N ILE A 459 2.39 -25.06 -3.25
CA ILE A 459 3.66 -24.52 -2.75
C ILE A 459 3.95 -23.20 -3.46
N LEU A 460 4.12 -22.13 -2.69
CA LEU A 460 4.47 -20.81 -3.19
C LEU A 460 5.96 -20.75 -3.49
N THR A 461 6.31 -20.26 -4.68
CA THR A 461 7.71 -20.09 -5.10
C THR A 461 7.94 -18.69 -5.65
N ASP A 462 9.19 -18.25 -5.75
CA ASP A 462 9.53 -16.98 -6.38
C ASP A 462 9.00 -16.85 -7.82
N ASP A 463 8.83 -17.97 -8.54
CA ASP A 463 8.24 -18.00 -9.89
C ASP A 463 6.70 -17.95 -9.88
N TYR A 464 6.07 -18.50 -8.83
CA TYR A 464 4.62 -18.59 -8.74
C TYR A 464 4.12 -18.48 -7.29
N ALA A 465 3.63 -17.29 -6.93
CA ALA A 465 3.04 -16.97 -5.64
C ALA A 465 1.86 -15.98 -5.80
N PRO A 466 0.66 -16.45 -6.20
CA PRO A 466 -0.49 -15.59 -6.46
C PRO A 466 -1.21 -15.15 -5.16
N VAL A 467 -0.47 -14.57 -4.21
CA VAL A 467 -0.96 -14.24 -2.86
C VAL A 467 -2.17 -13.32 -2.91
N GLU A 468 -2.11 -12.22 -3.67
CA GLU A 468 -3.23 -11.28 -3.81
C GLU A 468 -4.48 -11.90 -4.46
N TYR A 469 -4.33 -13.00 -5.22
CA TYR A 469 -5.46 -13.74 -5.77
C TYR A 469 -6.15 -14.57 -4.68
N PHE A 470 -5.38 -15.24 -3.83
CA PHE A 470 -5.94 -15.99 -2.70
C PHE A 470 -6.61 -15.06 -1.69
N THR A 471 -5.93 -14.00 -1.27
CA THR A 471 -6.46 -13.07 -0.25
C THR A 471 -7.67 -12.28 -0.74
N ARG A 472 -7.82 -12.05 -2.05
CA ARG A 472 -9.02 -11.43 -2.61
C ARG A 472 -10.28 -12.26 -2.36
N LYS A 473 -10.19 -13.59 -2.32
CA LYS A 473 -11.37 -14.45 -2.09
C LYS A 473 -11.98 -14.27 -0.69
N ALA A 474 -11.28 -13.59 0.20
CA ALA A 474 -11.75 -13.23 1.54
C ALA A 474 -12.56 -11.92 1.60
N ILE A 475 -12.68 -11.17 0.50
CA ILE A 475 -13.23 -9.80 0.47
C ILE A 475 -14.36 -9.66 -0.57
#